data_AF-A0A957ELU2-F1
#
_entry.id   AF-A0A957ELU2-F1
#
_cell.length_a   1.000
_cell.length_b   1.000
_cell.length_c   1.000
_cell.angle_alpha   90.00
_cell.angle_beta   90.00
_cell.angle_gamma   90.00
#
_symmetry.space_group_name_H-M   'P 1'
#
loop_
_entity.id
_entity.type
_entity.pdbx_description
1 polymer ?
#
loop_
_entity_poly.entity_id
_entity_poly.type
_entity_poly.pdbx_seq_one_letter_code
_entity_poly.pdbx_strand_id
1 'polypeptide(L)'
;MDMVTQQNLVTAITRALVPKLAPYEIMMFDQQHDVYLRDPEHVLRQALGQETEGMIFLTPILRAVLTDVINYICAEIKRTLTISTPYTLNLAVRQMFRNFLAYDESETPQRIQISEQQCRAIRQLALEKARAQKLSELKSQQLADMVVRCLMTQH
;
A
#
# COMPACT_ATOMS: atom_id res chain seq x y z
N MET A 1 11.64 9.89 6.64
CA MET A 1 10.40 10.33 6.00
C MET A 1 9.50 10.80 7.12
N ASP A 2 8.94 11.98 6.96
CA ASP A 2 7.93 12.54 7.87
C ASP A 2 6.59 11.80 7.69
N MET A 3 5.74 11.89 8.71
CA MET A 3 4.47 11.16 8.76
C MET A 3 3.49 11.62 7.66
N VAL A 4 3.47 12.92 7.34
CA VAL A 4 2.55 13.48 6.33
C VAL A 4 2.93 12.97 4.94
N THR A 5 4.21 13.00 4.57
CA THR A 5 4.62 12.52 3.25
C THR A 5 4.43 11.00 3.11
N GLN A 6 4.59 10.24 4.19
CA GLN A 6 4.27 8.81 4.20
C GLN A 6 2.78 8.55 3.97
N GLN A 7 1.91 9.26 4.67
CA GLN A 7 0.46 9.12 4.51
C GLN A 7 0.00 9.49 3.09
N ASN A 8 0.60 10.53 2.50
CA ASN A 8 0.32 10.92 1.12
C ASN A 8 0.74 9.83 0.13
N LEU A 9 1.91 9.21 0.35
CA LEU A 9 2.39 8.10 -0.47
C LEU A 9 1.48 6.86 -0.35
N VAL A 10 1.14 6.46 0.88
CA VAL A 10 0.20 5.36 1.14
C VAL A 10 -1.14 5.62 0.43
N THR A 11 -1.67 6.84 0.54
CA THR A 11 -2.92 7.24 -0.11
C THR A 11 -2.82 7.12 -1.62
N ALA A 12 -1.74 7.61 -2.22
CA ALA A 12 -1.55 7.56 -3.67
C ALA A 12 -1.45 6.12 -4.19
N ILE A 13 -0.66 5.27 -3.54
CA ILE A 13 -0.54 3.85 -3.91
C ILE A 13 -1.88 3.13 -3.71
N THR A 14 -2.57 3.37 -2.59
CA THR A 14 -3.88 2.76 -2.32
C THR A 14 -4.88 3.10 -3.42
N ARG A 15 -4.98 4.38 -3.81
CA ARG A 15 -5.85 4.83 -4.91
C ARG A 15 -5.53 4.13 -6.25
N ALA A 16 -4.25 3.84 -6.50
CA ALA A 16 -3.84 3.12 -7.70
C ALA A 16 -4.11 1.60 -7.65
N LEU A 17 -4.13 0.99 -6.44
CA LEU A 17 -4.28 -0.46 -6.27
C LEU A 17 -5.73 -0.92 -6.07
N VAL A 18 -6.57 -0.13 -5.39
CA VAL A 18 -7.97 -0.48 -5.12
C VAL A 18 -8.74 -0.84 -6.40
N PRO A 19 -8.69 -0.06 -7.50
CA PRO A 19 -9.40 -0.41 -8.73
C PRO A 19 -8.95 -1.74 -9.34
N LYS A 20 -7.71 -2.19 -9.08
CA LYS A 20 -7.13 -3.42 -9.64
C LYS A 20 -7.48 -4.66 -8.81
N LEU A 21 -7.52 -4.54 -7.47
CA LEU A 21 -7.83 -5.67 -6.57
C LEU A 21 -9.32 -5.80 -6.24
N ALA A 22 -10.02 -4.67 -6.21
CA ALA A 22 -11.41 -4.59 -5.81
C ALA A 22 -12.16 -3.59 -6.71
N PRO A 23 -12.26 -3.86 -8.03
CA PRO A 23 -12.97 -2.96 -8.96
C PRO A 23 -14.42 -2.71 -8.54
N TYR A 24 -15.06 -3.72 -7.94
CA TYR A 24 -16.41 -3.62 -7.42
C TYR A 24 -16.53 -2.72 -6.19
N GLU A 25 -15.45 -2.47 -5.44
CA GLU A 25 -15.50 -1.59 -4.25
C GLU A 25 -15.88 -0.15 -4.63
N ILE A 26 -15.48 0.31 -5.82
CA ILE A 26 -15.84 1.64 -6.33
C ILE A 26 -17.33 1.70 -6.66
N MET A 27 -17.84 0.68 -7.38
CA MET A 27 -19.26 0.60 -7.74
C MET A 27 -20.16 0.46 -6.50
N MET A 28 -19.67 -0.21 -5.46
CA MET A 28 -20.41 -0.40 -4.20
C MET A 28 -20.34 0.83 -3.31
N PHE A 29 -19.24 1.60 -3.36
CA PHE A 29 -19.17 2.89 -2.67
C PHE A 29 -20.24 3.86 -3.17
N ASP A 30 -20.53 3.88 -4.48
CA ASP A 30 -21.62 4.69 -5.03
C ASP A 30 -22.99 4.31 -4.42
N GLN A 31 -23.21 3.03 -4.13
CA GLN A 31 -24.46 2.54 -3.53
C GLN A 31 -24.56 2.86 -2.02
N GLN A 32 -23.42 2.98 -1.34
CA GLN A 32 -23.34 3.23 0.10
C GLN A 32 -22.92 4.67 0.44
N HIS A 33 -22.79 5.54 -0.56
CA HIS A 33 -22.29 6.90 -0.42
C HIS A 33 -23.06 7.70 0.63
N ASP A 34 -24.39 7.65 0.57
CA ASP A 34 -25.27 8.35 1.50
C ASP A 34 -25.19 7.81 2.93
N VAL A 35 -24.85 6.53 3.10
CA VAL A 35 -24.66 5.90 4.41
C VAL A 35 -23.28 6.28 4.96
N TYR A 36 -22.25 6.28 4.13
CA TYR A 36 -20.89 6.70 4.48
C TYR A 36 -20.84 8.19 4.89
N LEU A 37 -21.55 9.07 4.18
CA LEU A 37 -21.62 10.49 4.55
C LEU A 37 -22.36 10.73 5.87
N ARG A 38 -23.30 9.86 6.23
CA ARG A 38 -24.07 9.96 7.48
C ARG A 38 -23.32 9.39 8.68
N ASP A 39 -22.71 8.22 8.52
CA ASP A 39 -21.93 7.55 9.57
C ASP A 39 -20.72 6.81 8.96
N PRO A 40 -19.59 7.52 8.79
CA PRO A 40 -18.39 6.93 8.20
C PRO A 40 -17.77 5.86 9.12
N GLU A 41 -17.92 5.98 10.44
CA GLU A 41 -17.38 5.00 11.38
C GLU A 41 -18.15 3.67 11.33
N HIS A 42 -19.45 3.70 11.08
CA HIS A 42 -20.24 2.49 10.89
C HIS A 42 -19.79 1.73 9.64
N VAL A 43 -19.64 2.43 8.50
CA VAL A 43 -19.17 1.82 7.25
C VAL A 43 -17.73 1.27 7.40
N LEU A 44 -16.86 1.97 8.14
CA LEU A 44 -15.50 1.51 8.41
C LEU A 44 -15.44 0.31 9.37
N ARG A 45 -16.33 0.21 10.37
CA ARG A 45 -16.43 -0.96 11.25
C ARG A 45 -16.94 -2.19 10.49
N GLN A 46 -17.92 -1.98 9.61
CA GLN A 46 -18.42 -3.01 8.71
C GLN A 46 -17.31 -3.49 7.75
N ALA A 47 -16.54 -2.56 7.18
CA ALA A 47 -15.40 -2.82 6.32
C ALA A 47 -14.31 -3.72 6.94
N LEU A 48 -14.09 -3.57 8.25
CA LEU A 48 -13.08 -4.31 9.00
C LEU A 48 -13.58 -5.69 9.47
N GLY A 49 -14.78 -6.11 9.03
CA GLY A 49 -15.38 -7.38 9.40
C GLY A 49 -15.71 -7.47 10.90
N GLN A 50 -15.96 -6.32 11.54
CA GLN A 50 -16.39 -6.26 12.94
C GLN A 50 -17.90 -6.48 13.09
N GLU A 51 -18.65 -6.45 11.98
CA GLU A 51 -20.04 -6.90 11.91
C GLU A 51 -20.17 -8.08 10.94
N THR A 52 -20.85 -9.13 11.38
CA THR A 52 -20.76 -10.50 10.87
C THR A 52 -21.38 -10.75 9.48
N GLU A 53 -22.03 -9.76 8.87
CA GLU A 53 -22.64 -9.86 7.53
C GLU A 53 -22.25 -8.68 6.62
N GLY A 54 -21.16 -7.99 6.94
CA GLY A 54 -20.72 -6.77 6.27
C GLY A 54 -19.69 -6.99 5.16
N MET A 55 -19.85 -6.25 4.05
CA MET A 55 -18.84 -6.10 3.01
C MET A 55 -17.49 -5.65 3.60
N ILE A 56 -16.41 -6.35 3.23
CA ILE A 56 -15.04 -5.97 3.59
C ILE A 56 -14.50 -4.99 2.54
N PHE A 57 -14.37 -3.70 2.90
CA PHE A 57 -13.67 -2.75 2.05
C PHE A 57 -12.17 -3.03 2.11
N LEU A 58 -11.53 -3.14 0.95
CA LEU A 58 -10.12 -3.47 0.85
C LEU A 58 -9.25 -2.23 1.11
N THR A 59 -9.77 -1.02 0.87
CA THR A 59 -9.07 0.25 1.11
C THR A 59 -8.41 0.35 2.49
N PRO A 60 -9.12 0.18 3.64
CA PRO A 60 -8.50 0.28 4.96
C PRO A 60 -7.42 -0.78 5.18
N ILE A 61 -7.62 -1.99 4.65
CA ILE A 61 -6.66 -3.08 4.76
C ILE A 61 -5.39 -2.79 3.95
N LEU A 62 -5.55 -2.31 2.71
CA LEU A 62 -4.43 -1.87 1.86
C LEU A 62 -3.63 -0.76 2.52
N ARG A 63 -4.29 0.24 3.11
CA ARG A 63 -3.60 1.33 3.82
C ARG A 63 -2.75 0.79 4.98
N ALA A 64 -3.29 -0.13 5.77
CA ALA A 64 -2.55 -0.74 6.87
C ALA A 64 -1.32 -1.51 6.37
N VAL A 65 -1.50 -2.39 5.38
CA VAL A 65 -0.40 -3.19 4.82
C VAL A 65 0.67 -2.31 4.17
N LEU A 66 0.28 -1.33 3.36
CA LEU A 66 1.21 -0.42 2.68
C LEU A 66 1.99 0.44 3.66
N THR A 67 1.37 0.86 4.76
CA THR A 67 2.05 1.61 5.82
C THR A 67 3.21 0.79 6.40
N ASP A 68 2.95 -0.49 6.72
CA ASP A 68 3.97 -1.39 7.27
C ASP A 68 5.07 -1.71 6.25
N VAL A 69 4.70 -1.93 4.99
CA VAL A 69 5.66 -2.17 3.90
C VAL A 69 6.56 -0.95 3.66
N ILE A 70 5.99 0.25 3.60
CA ILE A 70 6.76 1.48 3.42
C ILE A 70 7.68 1.73 4.61
N ASN A 71 7.21 1.47 5.83
CA ASN A 71 8.04 1.53 7.04
C ASN A 71 9.24 0.58 6.96
N TYR A 72 9.02 -0.66 6.54
CA TYR A 72 10.07 -1.65 6.34
C TYR A 72 11.09 -1.17 5.31
N ILE A 73 10.63 -0.74 4.13
CA ILE A 73 11.50 -0.23 3.06
C ILE A 73 12.30 0.98 3.55
N CYS A 74 11.68 1.90 4.29
CA CYS A 74 12.38 3.05 4.85
C CYS A 74 13.48 2.64 5.83
N ALA A 75 13.21 1.65 6.68
CA ALA A 75 14.19 1.12 7.62
C ALA A 75 15.37 0.45 6.88
N GLU A 76 15.07 -0.29 5.83
CA GLU A 76 16.07 -0.99 5.03
C GLU A 76 16.96 -0.01 4.24
N ILE A 77 16.35 0.99 3.58
CA ILE A 77 17.10 2.04 2.88
C ILE A 77 18.04 2.78 3.83
N LYS A 78 17.59 3.11 5.06
CA LYS A 78 18.44 3.74 6.08
C LYS A 78 19.62 2.87 6.53
N ARG A 79 19.48 1.54 6.47
CA ARG A 79 20.55 0.59 6.81
C ARG A 79 21.55 0.44 5.68
N THR A 80 21.07 0.32 4.44
CA THR A 80 21.90 0.04 3.27
C THR A 80 22.59 1.29 2.74
N LEU A 81 21.88 2.42 2.72
CA LEU A 81 22.40 3.69 2.27
C LEU A 81 22.55 4.56 3.53
N THR A 82 23.72 5.15 3.74
CA THR A 82 24.00 6.11 4.83
C THR A 82 23.24 7.42 4.58
N ILE A 83 21.94 7.35 4.35
CA ILE A 83 21.06 8.45 4.01
C ILE A 83 20.75 9.20 5.30
N SER A 84 21.35 10.38 5.43
CA SER A 84 21.15 11.25 6.59
C SER A 84 19.94 12.18 6.44
N THR A 85 19.42 12.38 5.22
CA THR A 85 18.34 13.37 5.00
C THR A 85 16.96 12.73 4.76
N PRO A 86 15.88 13.29 5.35
CA PRO A 86 14.51 12.83 5.11
C PRO A 86 14.06 12.97 3.65
N TYR A 87 14.59 13.96 2.92
CA TYR A 87 14.27 14.25 1.52
C TYR A 87 14.73 13.12 0.59
N THR A 88 16.01 12.74 0.67
CA THR A 88 16.57 11.66 -0.17
C THR A 88 15.91 10.32 0.10
N LEU A 89 15.50 10.07 1.35
CA LEU A 89 14.73 8.87 1.70
C LEU A 89 13.34 8.89 1.05
N ASN A 90 12.65 10.03 1.03
CA ASN A 90 11.34 10.13 0.39
C ASN A 90 11.43 9.89 -1.12
N LEU A 91 12.39 10.55 -1.76
CA LEU A 91 12.65 10.43 -3.19
C LEU A 91 12.97 8.97 -3.57
N ALA A 92 13.85 8.32 -2.80
CA ALA A 92 14.20 6.92 -2.93
C ALA A 92 12.97 6.00 -2.89
N VAL A 93 12.12 6.14 -1.87
CA VAL A 93 10.91 5.31 -1.73
C VAL A 93 9.93 5.59 -2.86
N ARG A 94 9.70 6.86 -3.23
CA ARG A 94 8.80 7.22 -4.34
C ARG A 94 9.25 6.62 -5.66
N GLN A 95 10.56 6.61 -5.93
CA GLN A 95 11.12 6.01 -7.14
C GLN A 95 10.81 4.52 -7.25
N MET A 96 10.77 3.80 -6.12
CA MET A 96 10.41 2.37 -6.11
C MET A 96 8.95 2.13 -6.49
N PHE A 97 8.06 3.09 -6.24
CA PHE A 97 6.63 3.02 -6.58
C PHE A 97 6.27 3.81 -7.87
N ARG A 98 7.25 4.26 -8.65
CA ARG A 98 7.05 5.17 -9.79
C ARG A 98 6.06 4.66 -10.84
N ASN A 99 5.91 3.35 -11.04
CA ASN A 99 4.98 2.82 -12.05
C ASN A 99 3.50 3.01 -11.66
N PHE A 100 3.24 3.36 -10.41
CA PHE A 100 1.90 3.55 -9.84
C PHE A 100 1.62 5.01 -9.49
N LEU A 101 2.67 5.84 -9.45
CA LEU A 101 2.57 7.26 -9.20
C LEU A 101 2.80 7.98 -10.53
N ALA A 102 1.92 8.90 -10.92
CA ALA A 102 2.20 9.81 -12.02
C ALA A 102 3.33 10.77 -11.59
N TYR A 103 4.56 10.28 -11.65
CA TYR A 103 5.76 10.97 -11.21
C TYR A 103 6.39 11.70 -12.39
N ASP A 104 6.69 12.98 -12.21
CA ASP A 104 7.32 13.83 -13.22
C ASP A 104 8.81 13.45 -13.35
N GLU A 105 9.30 13.20 -14.57
CA GLU A 105 10.61 12.57 -14.86
C GLU A 105 11.84 13.47 -14.59
N SER A 106 11.66 14.67 -14.06
CA SER A 106 12.69 15.71 -14.02
C SER A 106 13.77 15.53 -12.96
N GLU A 107 13.66 14.55 -12.06
CA GLU A 107 14.69 14.24 -11.06
C GLU A 107 15.21 12.81 -11.23
N THR A 108 16.50 12.64 -11.54
CA THR A 108 17.17 11.34 -11.69
C THR A 108 18.05 10.99 -10.48
N PRO A 109 17.47 10.47 -9.39
CA PRO A 109 18.24 9.75 -8.38
C PRO A 109 18.58 8.32 -8.88
N GLN A 110 19.69 7.79 -8.39
CA GLN A 110 20.15 6.41 -8.67
C GLN A 110 19.02 5.39 -8.47
N ARG A 111 18.81 4.51 -9.47
CA ARG A 111 17.82 3.42 -9.35
C ARG A 111 18.20 2.51 -8.20
N ILE A 112 17.44 2.58 -7.11
CA ILE A 112 17.57 1.63 -6.00
C ILE A 112 17.00 0.29 -6.48
N GLN A 113 17.88 -0.71 -6.59
CA GLN A 113 17.49 -2.07 -6.93
C GLN A 113 17.14 -2.82 -5.65
N ILE A 114 15.94 -3.39 -5.58
CA ILE A 114 15.56 -4.32 -4.52
C ILE A 114 16.11 -5.70 -4.87
N SER A 115 16.83 -6.32 -3.93
CA SER A 115 17.31 -7.69 -4.11
C SER A 115 16.15 -8.70 -4.05
N GLU A 116 16.32 -9.87 -4.64
CA GLU A 116 15.30 -10.92 -4.58
C GLU A 116 14.94 -11.30 -3.13
N GLN A 117 15.94 -11.30 -2.23
CA GLN A 117 15.75 -11.56 -0.81
C GLN A 117 14.85 -10.48 -0.15
N GLN A 118 15.05 -9.21 -0.49
CA GLN A 118 14.22 -8.12 0.00
C GLN A 118 12.80 -8.20 -0.57
N CYS A 119 12.62 -8.58 -1.84
CA CYS A 119 11.30 -8.83 -2.42
C CYS A 119 10.56 -9.94 -1.67
N ARG A 120 11.23 -11.06 -1.34
CA ARG A 120 10.64 -12.15 -0.55
C ARG A 120 10.24 -11.68 0.85
N ALA A 121 11.08 -10.88 1.52
CA ALA A 121 10.78 -10.33 2.84
C ALA A 121 9.56 -9.39 2.80
N ILE A 122 9.48 -8.50 1.80
CA ILE A 122 8.35 -7.59 1.61
C ILE A 122 7.06 -8.37 1.31
N ARG A 123 7.13 -9.39 0.46
CA ARG A 123 6.00 -10.28 0.17
C ARG A 123 5.47 -10.94 1.43
N GLN A 124 6.36 -11.50 2.23
CA GLN A 124 6.02 -12.20 3.46
C GLN A 124 5.35 -11.26 4.46
N LEU A 125 5.92 -10.07 4.65
CA LEU A 125 5.34 -9.03 5.50
C LEU A 125 3.92 -8.64 5.03
N ALA A 126 3.75 -8.39 3.73
CA ALA A 126 2.45 -8.02 3.18
C ALA A 126 1.41 -9.14 3.36
N LEU A 127 1.82 -10.40 3.18
CA LEU A 127 0.97 -11.57 3.36
C LEU A 127 0.54 -11.77 4.81
N GLU A 128 1.48 -11.67 5.76
CA GLU A 128 1.20 -11.78 7.20
C GLU A 128 0.24 -10.69 7.66
N LYS A 129 0.43 -9.46 7.19
CA LYS A 129 -0.43 -8.33 7.55
C LYS A 129 -1.82 -8.44 6.92
N ALA A 130 -1.92 -8.89 5.66
CA ALA A 130 -3.21 -9.16 5.04
C ALA A 130 -3.99 -10.25 5.79
N ARG A 131 -3.33 -11.33 6.20
CA ARG A 131 -3.94 -12.40 7.00
C ARG A 131 -4.37 -11.92 8.38
N ALA A 132 -3.57 -11.09 9.05
CA ALA A 132 -3.93 -10.50 10.34
C ALA A 132 -5.19 -9.62 10.24
N GLN A 133 -5.46 -9.06 9.06
CA GLN A 133 -6.68 -8.30 8.73
C GLN A 133 -7.83 -9.19 8.24
N LYS A 134 -7.75 -10.51 8.45
CA LYS A 134 -8.77 -11.51 8.11
C LYS A 134 -9.16 -11.54 6.63
N LEU A 135 -8.28 -11.10 5.72
CA LEU A 135 -8.47 -11.33 4.30
C LEU A 135 -8.45 -12.83 3.99
N SER A 136 -9.22 -13.25 2.99
CA SER A 136 -9.15 -14.63 2.50
C SER A 136 -7.73 -14.94 2.00
N GLU A 137 -7.34 -16.21 2.03
CA GLU A 137 -6.00 -16.64 1.63
C GLU A 137 -5.67 -16.20 0.20
N LEU A 138 -6.61 -16.37 -0.73
CA LEU A 138 -6.46 -15.93 -2.12
C LEU A 138 -6.23 -14.41 -2.23
N LYS A 139 -7.03 -13.59 -1.54
CA LYS A 139 -6.87 -12.12 -1.57
C LYS A 139 -5.58 -11.67 -0.90
N SER A 140 -5.18 -12.34 0.18
CA SER A 140 -3.93 -12.06 0.89
C SER A 140 -2.71 -12.32 0.00
N GLN A 141 -2.72 -13.42 -0.76
CA GLN A 141 -1.68 -13.71 -1.75
C GLN A 141 -1.68 -12.70 -2.90
N GLN A 142 -2.84 -12.38 -3.47
CA GLN A 142 -2.96 -11.38 -4.54
C GLN A 142 -2.45 -10.00 -4.11
N LEU A 143 -2.77 -9.57 -2.89
CA LEU A 143 -2.30 -8.30 -2.34
C LEU A 143 -0.77 -8.32 -2.19
N ALA A 144 -0.21 -9.37 -1.59
CA ALA A 144 1.24 -9.49 -1.39
C ALA A 144 2.00 -9.51 -2.71
N ASP A 145 1.53 -10.27 -3.70
CA ASP A 145 2.13 -10.33 -5.03
C ASP A 145 2.08 -8.98 -5.73
N MET A 146 0.95 -8.26 -5.62
CA MET A 146 0.83 -6.96 -6.26
C MET A 146 1.69 -5.89 -5.59
N VAL A 147 1.86 -5.92 -4.27
CA VAL A 147 2.80 -5.04 -3.55
C VAL A 147 4.23 -5.26 -4.07
N VAL A 148 4.66 -6.51 -4.25
CA VAL A 148 5.98 -6.80 -4.80
C VAL A 148 6.09 -6.35 -6.26
N ARG A 149 5.05 -6.58 -7.09
CA ARG A 149 5.01 -6.08 -8.46
C ARG A 149 5.07 -4.55 -8.54
N CYS A 150 4.61 -3.83 -7.51
CA CYS A 150 4.78 -2.38 -7.45
C CYS A 150 6.24 -1.95 -7.37
N LEU A 151 7.07 -2.80 -6.76
CA LEU A 151 8.47 -2.54 -6.47
C LEU A 151 9.41 -3.13 -7.52
N MET A 152 9.02 -4.24 -8.13
CA MET A 152 9.80 -4.91 -9.17
C MET A 152 9.45 -4.35 -10.54
N THR A 153 10.36 -3.55 -11.12
CA THR A 153 10.40 -3.33 -12.57
C THR A 153 10.64 -4.67 -13.27
N GLN A 154 9.72 -5.10 -14.14
CA GLN A 154 10.08 -6.00 -15.23
C GLN A 154 10.68 -5.15 -16.36
N HIS A 155 11.84 -5.59 -16.85
CA HIS A 155 12.33 -5.31 -18.19
C HIS A 155 11.39 -5.91 -19.23
#